data_AF-A0A382F150-F1
#
_entry.id   AF-A0A382F150-F1
#
_cell.length_a   1.000
_cell.length_b   1.000
_cell.length_c   1.000
_cell.angle_alpha   90.00
_cell.angle_beta   90.00
_cell.angle_gamma   90.00
#
_symmetry.space_group_name_H-M   'P 1'
#
loop_
_entity.id
_entity.type
_entity.pdbx_description
1 polymer ?
#
loop_
_entity_poly.entity_id
_entity_poly.type
_entity_poly.pdbx_seq_one_letter_code
_entity_poly.pdbx_strand_id
1 'polypeptide(L)'
;MTNAPLMPMATAVWLVENTTLTFKQIAKFCNMHEVEIQGIADGEVAKGIMPYNPIISGQLTREEIELSSSDENRPLQLNSTDIEISNSDKKIKKYVPL
;
A
#
# COMPACT_ATOMS: atom_id res chain seq x y z
N MET A 1 4.64 3.33 -19.19
CA MET A 1 4.43 4.26 -18.06
C MET A 1 4.88 3.53 -16.81
N THR A 2 5.61 4.20 -15.92
CA THR A 2 6.08 3.62 -14.65
C THR A 2 4.89 3.56 -13.68
N ASN A 3 4.21 2.41 -13.63
CA ASN A 3 3.16 2.13 -12.65
C ASN A 3 3.81 1.80 -11.30
N ALA A 4 4.35 2.81 -10.63
CA ALA A 4 4.89 2.71 -9.29
C ALA A 4 4.12 3.66 -8.35
N PRO A 5 3.94 3.30 -7.06
CA PRO A 5 3.35 4.19 -6.06
C PRO A 5 4.18 5.46 -5.91
N LEU A 6 3.53 6.53 -5.44
CA LEU A 6 4.15 7.86 -5.30
C LEU A 6 5.41 7.86 -4.40
N MET A 7 5.43 7.00 -3.38
CA MET A 7 6.56 6.84 -2.45
C MET A 7 6.96 5.36 -2.32
N PRO A 8 7.70 4.80 -3.29
CA PRO A 8 7.91 3.35 -3.40
C PRO A 8 8.65 2.73 -2.21
N MET A 9 9.69 3.38 -1.68
CA MET A 9 10.39 2.87 -0.49
C MET A 9 9.51 2.90 0.76
N ALA A 10 8.85 4.02 1.06
CA ALA A 10 8.00 4.15 2.24
C ALA A 10 6.76 3.24 2.16
N THR A 11 6.23 3.04 0.95
CA THR A 11 5.14 2.10 0.68
C THR A 11 5.60 0.66 0.85
N ALA A 12 6.80 0.32 0.39
CA ALA A 12 7.39 -1.00 0.59
C ALA A 12 7.57 -1.32 2.09
N VAL A 13 8.09 -0.40 2.89
CA VAL A 13 8.18 -0.56 4.36
C VAL A 13 6.81 -0.87 4.96
N TRP A 14 5.79 -0.07 4.59
CA TRP A 14 4.45 -0.29 5.10
C TRP A 14 3.88 -1.65 4.70
N LEU A 15 4.03 -2.05 3.44
CA LEU A 15 3.54 -3.34 2.91
C LEU A 15 4.24 -4.52 3.59
N VAL A 16 5.56 -4.47 3.78
CA VAL A 16 6.33 -5.52 4.44
C VAL A 16 5.86 -5.72 5.89
N GLU A 17 5.54 -4.64 6.62
CA GLU A 17 5.13 -4.71 8.02
C GLU A 17 3.64 -5.00 8.25
N ASN A 18 2.77 -4.60 7.31
CA ASN A 18 1.31 -4.59 7.52
C ASN A 18 0.55 -5.60 6.64
N THR A 19 1.24 -6.36 5.77
CA THR A 19 0.62 -7.34 4.87
C THR A 19 1.40 -8.66 4.86
N THR A 20 0.79 -9.72 4.35
CA THR A 20 1.44 -11.03 4.19
C THR A 20 1.89 -11.27 2.74
N LEU A 21 2.13 -10.19 1.99
CA LEU A 21 2.55 -10.25 0.60
C LEU A 21 4.00 -10.75 0.48
N THR A 22 4.29 -11.44 -0.61
CA THR A 22 5.65 -11.90 -0.89
C THR A 22 6.55 -10.73 -1.29
N PHE A 23 7.85 -10.83 -1.02
CA PHE A 23 8.83 -9.81 -1.40
C PHE A 23 8.82 -9.54 -2.91
N LYS A 24 8.59 -10.56 -3.72
CA LYS A 24 8.45 -10.45 -5.18
C LYS A 24 7.24 -9.62 -5.60
N GLN A 25 6.10 -9.76 -4.91
CA GLN A 25 4.91 -8.95 -5.18
C GLN A 25 5.15 -7.48 -4.83
N ILE A 26 5.74 -7.21 -3.66
CA ILE A 26 6.07 -5.85 -3.21
C ILE A 26 7.12 -5.22 -4.14
N ALA A 27 8.16 -5.97 -4.51
CA ALA A 27 9.20 -5.55 -5.45
C ALA A 27 8.61 -5.14 -6.81
N LYS A 28 7.73 -5.98 -7.37
CA LYS A 28 7.02 -5.64 -8.62
C LYS A 28 6.15 -4.40 -8.50
N PHE A 29 5.46 -4.24 -7.38
CA PHE A 29 4.57 -3.10 -7.14
C PHE A 29 5.33 -1.79 -6.98
N CYS A 30 6.39 -1.78 -6.18
CA CYS A 30 7.25 -0.61 -5.94
C CYS A 30 8.29 -0.39 -7.04
N ASN A 31 8.35 -1.26 -8.05
CA ASN A 31 9.38 -1.30 -9.09
C ASN A 31 10.81 -1.28 -8.50
N MET A 32 11.00 -2.06 -7.44
CA MET A 32 12.26 -2.26 -6.72
C MET A 32 12.74 -3.69 -6.91
N HIS A 33 14.02 -3.97 -6.64
CA HIS A 33 14.50 -5.35 -6.63
C HIS A 33 14.08 -6.07 -5.35
N GLU A 34 13.87 -7.38 -5.43
CA GLU A 34 13.54 -8.23 -4.29
C GLU A 34 14.58 -8.11 -3.16
N VAL A 35 15.87 -7.98 -3.50
CA VAL A 35 16.97 -7.78 -2.53
C VAL A 35 16.80 -6.49 -1.73
N GLU A 36 16.30 -5.42 -2.35
CA GLU A 36 16.03 -4.17 -1.63
C GLU A 36 14.86 -4.35 -0.65
N ILE A 37 13.83 -5.09 -1.04
CA ILE A 37 12.69 -5.41 -0.16
C ILE A 37 13.12 -6.32 1.00
N GLN A 38 14.00 -7.29 0.74
CA GLN A 38 14.61 -8.11 1.80
C GLN A 38 15.40 -7.24 2.77
N GLY A 39 16.25 -6.34 2.27
CA GLY A 39 16.97 -5.39 3.12
C GLY A 39 16.06 -4.42 3.90
N ILE A 40 14.84 -4.15 3.42
CA ILE A 40 13.81 -3.43 4.18
C ILE A 40 13.25 -4.30 5.31
N ALA A 41 12.94 -5.57 5.01
CA ALA A 41 12.45 -6.54 6.01
C ALA A 41 13.48 -6.83 7.11
N ASP A 42 14.76 -6.89 6.75
CA ASP A 42 15.88 -7.02 7.69
C ASP A 42 16.16 -5.72 8.46
N GLY A 43 15.49 -4.62 8.07
CA GLY A 43 15.63 -3.31 8.68
C GLY A 43 16.95 -2.62 8.37
N GLU A 44 17.67 -2.99 7.31
CA GLU A 44 18.95 -2.40 6.91
C GLU A 44 18.80 -1.19 5.97
N VAL A 45 17.91 -1.28 4.98
CA VAL A 45 17.82 -0.32 3.87
C VAL A 45 16.94 0.90 4.18
N ALA A 46 15.89 0.73 4.99
CA ALA A 46 14.90 1.77 5.27
C ALA A 46 14.96 2.33 6.70
N LYS A 47 16.13 2.27 7.37
CA LYS A 47 16.29 2.81 8.72
C LYS A 47 15.93 4.30 8.75
N GLY A 48 14.88 4.64 9.50
CA GLY A 48 14.42 6.03 9.68
C GLY A 48 13.44 6.53 8.62
N ILE A 49 13.01 5.69 7.68
CA ILE A 49 11.93 6.03 6.74
C ILE A 49 10.58 5.83 7.46
N MET A 50 9.73 6.85 7.46
CA MET A 50 8.37 6.70 7.95
C MET A 50 7.53 5.88 6.96
N PRO A 51 6.87 4.79 7.40
CA PRO A 51 6.02 3.98 6.53
C PRO A 51 4.88 4.81 5.93
N TYR A 52 4.61 4.63 4.63
CA TYR A 52 3.52 5.31 3.94
C TYR A 52 2.42 4.32 3.58
N ASN A 53 1.20 4.56 4.06
CA ASN A 53 0.07 3.67 3.84
C ASN A 53 -0.56 3.88 2.44
N PRO A 54 -0.44 2.92 1.51
CA PRO A 54 -0.99 3.04 0.16
C PRO A 54 -2.52 2.86 0.10
N ILE A 55 -3.14 2.36 1.17
CA ILE A 55 -4.61 2.25 1.28
C ILE A 55 -5.22 3.61 1.54
N ILE A 56 -4.63 4.37 2.48
CA ILE A 56 -5.10 5.71 2.83
C ILE A 56 -4.90 6.68 1.66
N SER A 57 -3.85 6.49 0.86
CA SER A 57 -3.59 7.30 -0.33
C SER A 57 -4.49 6.97 -1.52
N GLY A 58 -5.31 5.91 -1.41
CA GLY A 58 -6.16 5.42 -2.50
C GLY A 58 -5.41 4.72 -3.63
N GLN A 59 -4.11 4.45 -3.47
CA GLN A 59 -3.29 3.77 -4.48
C GLN A 59 -3.48 2.26 -4.48
N LEU A 60 -3.97 1.70 -3.37
CA LEU A 60 -4.23 0.29 -3.21
C LEU A 60 -5.51 0.10 -2.40
N THR A 61 -6.27 -0.95 -2.69
CA THR A 61 -7.45 -1.29 -1.89
C THR A 61 -7.12 -2.45 -0.95
N ARG A 62 -7.90 -2.58 0.13
CA ARG A 62 -7.70 -3.68 1.07
C ARG A 62 -8.05 -5.02 0.41
N GLU A 63 -9.05 -5.02 -0.44
CA GLU A 63 -9.49 -6.17 -1.22
C GLU A 63 -8.37 -6.64 -2.15
N GLU A 64 -7.63 -5.74 -2.81
CA GLU A 64 -6.51 -6.11 -3.67
C GLU A 64 -5.36 -6.74 -2.86
N ILE A 65 -5.06 -6.21 -1.67
CA ILE A 65 -4.08 -6.82 -0.76
C ILE A 65 -4.53 -8.22 -0.36
N GLU A 66 -5.79 -8.43 0.00
CA GLU A 66 -6.31 -9.74 0.43
C GLU A 66 -6.28 -10.78 -0.70
N LEU A 67 -6.65 -10.37 -1.92
CA LEU A 67 -6.56 -11.21 -3.12
C LEU A 67 -5.11 -11.62 -3.40
N SER A 68 -4.17 -10.67 -3.38
CA SER A 68 -2.74 -10.94 -3.58
C SER A 68 -2.09 -11.66 -2.40
N SER A 69 -2.62 -11.52 -1.19
CA SER A 69 -2.17 -12.26 -0.01
C SER A 69 -2.61 -13.73 -0.05
N SER A 70 -3.71 -14.01 -0.74
CA SER A 70 -4.22 -15.38 -0.94
C SER A 70 -3.58 -16.06 -2.15
N ASP A 71 -3.06 -15.30 -3.11
CA ASP A 71 -2.39 -15.81 -4.32
C ASP A 71 -1.02 -15.13 -4.51
N GLU A 72 0.05 -15.84 -4.13
CA GLU A 72 1.44 -15.41 -4.24
C GLU A 72 1.89 -15.09 -5.68
N ASN A 73 1.21 -15.65 -6.69
CA ASN A 73 1.53 -15.40 -8.10
C ASN A 73 0.85 -14.16 -8.66
N ARG A 74 -0.16 -13.63 -7.96
CA ARG A 74 -0.91 -12.46 -8.39
C ARG A 74 -0.14 -11.17 -8.09
N PRO A 75 0.22 -10.36 -9.10
CA PRO A 75 0.86 -9.07 -8.88
C PRO A 75 -0.17 -8.02 -8.41
N LEU A 76 0.23 -7.18 -7.45
CA LEU A 76 -0.58 -6.04 -7.04
C LEU A 76 -0.76 -5.07 -8.20
N GLN A 77 -1.98 -4.55 -8.32
CA GLN A 77 -2.29 -3.49 -9.26
C GLN A 77 -2.46 -2.17 -8.52
N LEU A 78 -1.83 -1.10 -9.04
CA LEU A 78 -2.14 0.25 -8.60
C LEU A 78 -3.58 0.56 -8.99
N ASN A 79 -4.34 1.03 -8.02
CA ASN A 79 -5.66 1.56 -8.28
C ASN A 79 -5.48 2.96 -8.89
N SER A 80 -5.55 3.04 -10.22
CA SER A 80 -5.63 4.30 -10.95
C SER A 80 -7.04 4.87 -10.83
N THR A 81 -7.51 5.10 -9.61
CA THR A 81 -8.78 5.82 -9.43
C THR A 81 -8.46 7.29 -9.66
N ASP A 82 -8.83 7.79 -10.84
CA ASP A 82 -9.22 9.19 -10.96
C ASP A 82 -10.20 9.46 -9.83
N ILE A 83 -9.87 10.46 -9.03
CA ILE A 83 -10.35 10.65 -7.67
C ILE A 83 -11.87 10.94 -7.69
N GLU A 84 -12.71 9.92 -7.73
CA GLU A 84 -14.07 10.02 -7.19
C GLU A 84 -13.97 9.68 -5.71
N ILE A 85 -13.69 10.71 -4.90
CA ILE A 85 -13.82 10.69 -3.44
C ILE A 85 -15.26 10.29 -3.11
N SER A 86 -15.52 8.99 -2.99
CA SER A 86 -16.68 8.50 -2.26
C SER A 86 -16.32 8.55 -0.78
N ASN A 87 -16.40 9.78 -0.27
CA ASN A 87 -16.24 10.11 1.14
C ASN A 87 -17.24 9.26 1.95
N SER A 88 -16.83 8.09 2.41
CA SER A 88 -17.55 7.33 3.43
C SER A 88 -17.19 7.86 4.82
N ASP A 89 -17.10 9.19 4.93
CA ASP A 89 -17.40 9.88 6.18
C ASP A 89 -18.83 9.53 6.53
N LYS A 90 -18.99 8.56 7.42
CA LYS A 90 -20.25 8.31 8.13
C LYS A 90 -20.68 9.65 8.73
N LYS A 91 -21.61 10.32 8.04
CA LYS A 91 -22.34 11.49 8.54
C LYS A 91 -22.93 11.14 9.91
N ILE A 92 -22.27 11.53 10.99
CA ILE A 92 -22.93 11.63 12.28
C ILE A 92 -23.80 12.88 12.20
N LYS A 93 -25.11 12.68 12.37
CA LYS A 93 -26.17 13.66 12.11
C LYS A 93 -26.02 14.89 13.02
N LYS A 94 -26.20 16.08 12.45
CA LYS A 94 -26.24 17.37 13.18
C LYS A 94 -27.54 17.53 14.00
N TYR A 95 -27.39 18.29 15.09
CA TYR A 95 -28.35 19.07 15.89
C TYR A 95 -29.03 18.40 17.10
N VAL A 96 -28.73 18.94 18.29
CA VAL A 96 -29.63 18.93 19.44
C VAL A 96 -29.68 20.37 19.97
N PRO A 97 -30.84 21.05 19.93
CA PRO A 97 -31.06 22.33 20.59
C PRO A 97 -31.51 22.13 22.04
N LEU A 98 -31.09 23.04 22.93
CA LEU A 98 -31.92 23.57 24.01
C LEU A 98 -31.56 25.03 24.27
#